data_AF-R4ME28-F1
#
_entry.id   AF-R4ME28-F1
#
_cell.length_a   1.000
_cell.length_b   1.000
_cell.length_c   1.000
_cell.angle_alpha   90.00
_cell.angle_beta   90.00
_cell.angle_gamma   90.00
#
_symmetry.space_group_name_H-M   'P 1'
#
loop_
_entity.id
_entity.type
_entity.pdbx_description
1 polymer ?
#
loop_
_entity_poly.entity_id
_entity_poly.type
_entity_poly.pdbx_seq_one_letter_code
_entity_poly.pdbx_strand_id
1 'polypeptide(L)'
;MAATAAAATLRARVWDSAACKAWLLAQPYLVAGVLLVFYTATGRYVAAFGAVLVLAVLMLAWVVVALNPGIASPESYSLPLRRLLGLVAAGLDVSLIPVMAYLVGLFAWVLNR
;
A
#
# COMPACT_ATOMS: atom_id res chain seq x y z
N MET A 1 4.98 -4.86 5.04
CA MET A 1 5.03 -4.32 3.66
C MET A 1 3.66 -3.92 3.12
N ALA A 2 2.59 -4.70 3.35
CA ALA A 2 1.25 -4.32 2.91
C ALA A 2 0.76 -2.98 3.54
N ALA A 3 0.96 -2.79 4.85
CA ALA A 3 0.57 -1.55 5.53
C ALA A 3 1.29 -0.29 4.99
N THR A 4 2.59 -0.39 4.69
CA THR A 4 3.35 0.72 4.12
C THR A 4 2.94 1.02 2.68
N ALA A 5 2.66 -0.01 1.87
CA ALA A 5 2.15 0.14 0.51
C ALA A 5 0.75 0.76 0.48
N ALA A 6 -0.13 0.34 1.39
CA ALA A 6 -1.42 0.98 1.60
C ALA A 6 -1.21 2.44 1.98
N ALA A 7 -0.44 2.76 3.02
CA ALA A 7 -0.15 4.14 3.41
C ALA A 7 0.33 5.02 2.24
N ALA A 8 1.30 4.55 1.45
CA ALA A 8 1.80 5.29 0.29
C ALA A 8 0.70 5.57 -0.75
N THR A 9 -0.10 4.57 -1.11
CA THR A 9 -1.23 4.78 -2.05
C THR A 9 -2.28 5.74 -1.50
N LEU A 10 -2.56 5.73 -0.19
CA LEU A 10 -3.51 6.66 0.43
C LEU A 10 -2.96 8.10 0.48
N ARG A 11 -1.63 8.29 0.56
CA ARG A 11 -0.98 9.62 0.49
C ARG A 11 -0.98 10.22 -0.91
N ALA A 12 -1.12 9.40 -1.95
CA ALA A 12 -1.24 9.88 -3.33
C ALA A 12 -2.41 10.87 -3.50
N ARG A 13 -3.43 10.81 -2.64
CA ARG A 13 -4.57 11.74 -2.60
C ARG A 13 -4.21 13.17 -2.19
N VAL A 14 -3.16 13.32 -1.39
CA VAL A 14 -2.77 14.58 -0.74
C VAL A 14 -1.90 15.42 -1.68
N TRP A 15 -1.17 14.78 -2.58
CA TRP A 15 -0.26 15.43 -3.51
C TRP A 15 -0.97 15.82 -4.81
N ASP A 16 -0.90 17.10 -5.16
CA ASP A 16 -1.43 17.62 -6.43
C ASP A 16 -0.46 17.44 -7.60
N SER A 17 0.84 17.28 -7.33
CA SER A 17 1.83 17.06 -8.39
C SER A 17 1.71 15.68 -9.02
N ALA A 18 1.62 15.64 -10.35
CA ALA A 18 1.47 14.39 -11.12
C ALA A 18 2.61 13.41 -10.86
N ALA A 19 3.85 13.91 -10.78
CA ALA A 19 5.03 13.08 -10.54
C ALA A 19 5.02 12.42 -9.15
N CYS A 20 4.71 13.16 -8.08
CA CYS A 20 4.67 12.57 -6.73
C CYS A 20 3.53 11.56 -6.59
N LYS A 21 2.38 11.83 -7.20
CA LYS A 21 1.25 10.88 -7.25
C LYS A 21 1.63 9.59 -7.99
N ALA A 22 2.30 9.71 -9.13
CA ALA A 22 2.79 8.54 -9.89
C ALA A 22 3.77 7.69 -9.07
N TRP A 23 4.73 8.31 -8.38
CA TRP A 23 5.68 7.60 -7.53
C TRP A 23 5.01 6.89 -6.34
N LEU A 24 4.05 7.55 -5.69
CA LEU A 24 3.32 6.95 -4.57
C LEU A 24 2.45 5.77 -5.01
N LEU A 25 1.85 5.84 -6.21
CA LEU A 25 1.07 4.75 -6.79
C LEU A 25 1.94 3.62 -7.38
N ALA A 26 3.18 3.90 -7.77
CA ALA A 26 4.14 2.89 -8.21
C ALA A 26 4.69 2.04 -7.05
N GLN A 27 4.66 2.56 -5.82
CA GLN A 27 5.20 1.89 -4.63
C GLN A 27 4.71 0.45 -4.41
N PRO A 28 3.41 0.10 -4.53
CA PRO A 28 2.95 -1.29 -4.42
C PRO A 28 3.46 -2.18 -5.56
N TYR A 29 3.61 -1.66 -6.78
CA TYR A 29 4.17 -2.40 -7.92
C TYR A 29 5.63 -2.73 -7.72
N LEU A 30 6.42 -1.77 -7.25
CA LEU A 30 7.84 -1.97 -6.97
C LEU A 30 8.03 -3.04 -5.89
N VAL A 31 7.26 -2.97 -4.80
CA VAL A 31 7.33 -3.98 -3.72
C VAL A 31 6.96 -5.37 -4.24
N ALA A 32 5.86 -5.50 -4.98
CA ALA A 32 5.44 -6.79 -5.50
C ALA A 32 6.42 -7.35 -6.54
N GLY A 33 6.98 -6.51 -7.41
CA GLY A 33 8.01 -6.91 -8.37
C GLY A 33 9.31 -7.36 -7.71
N VAL A 34 9.79 -6.64 -6.69
CA VAL A 34 10.98 -7.02 -5.92
C VAL A 34 10.76 -8.34 -5.17
N LEU A 35 9.60 -8.52 -4.54
CA LEU A 35 9.26 -9.78 -3.88
C LEU A 35 9.18 -10.95 -4.86
N LEU A 36 8.62 -10.72 -6.05
CA LEU A 36 8.59 -11.72 -7.11
C LEU A 36 10.00 -12.19 -7.48
N VAL A 37 10.92 -11.25 -7.72
CA VAL A 37 12.33 -11.55 -8.03
C VAL A 37 12.99 -12.35 -6.90
N PHE A 38 12.78 -11.95 -5.64
CA PHE A 38 13.33 -12.69 -4.50
C PHE A 38 12.75 -14.10 -4.38
N TYR A 39 11.44 -14.27 -4.57
CA TYR A 39 10.81 -15.58 -4.47
C TYR A 39 11.20 -16.51 -5.62
N THR A 40 11.35 -16.00 -6.84
CA THR A 40 11.85 -16.82 -7.97
C THR A 40 13.32 -17.17 -7.79
N ALA A 41 14.16 -16.23 -7.34
CA ALA A 41 15.58 -16.47 -7.08
C ALA A 41 15.82 -17.49 -5.93
N THR A 42 14.91 -17.55 -4.96
CA THR A 42 14.99 -18.49 -3.82
C THR A 42 14.24 -19.81 -4.05
N GLY A 43 13.70 -20.05 -5.25
CA GLY A 43 12.95 -21.26 -5.59
C GLY A 43 11.58 -21.39 -4.88
N ARG A 44 11.07 -20.31 -4.28
CA ARG A 44 9.79 -20.28 -3.54
C ARG A 44 8.61 -20.00 -4.49
N TYR A 45 8.34 -20.92 -5.40
CA TYR A 45 7.39 -20.70 -6.50
C TYR A 45 5.94 -20.44 -6.05
N VAL A 46 5.48 -21.02 -4.94
CA VAL A 46 4.14 -20.72 -4.39
C VAL A 46 4.03 -19.24 -3.98
N ALA A 47 5.05 -18.71 -3.32
CA ALA A 47 5.10 -17.31 -2.92
C ALA A 47 5.27 -16.39 -4.14
N ALA A 48 6.05 -16.81 -5.14
CA ALA A 48 6.18 -16.10 -6.41
C ALA A 48 4.83 -15.99 -7.14
N PHE A 49 4.04 -17.07 -7.18
CA PHE A 49 2.71 -17.05 -7.78
C PHE A 49 1.77 -16.09 -7.04
N GLY A 50 1.86 -16.05 -5.71
CA GLY A 50 1.16 -15.05 -4.91
C GLY A 50 1.54 -13.61 -5.29
N ALA A 51 2.83 -13.33 -5.50
CA ALA A 51 3.30 -12.02 -5.93
C ALA A 51 2.79 -11.65 -7.34
N VAL A 52 2.74 -12.60 -8.27
CA VAL A 52 2.12 -12.40 -9.60
C VAL A 52 0.63 -12.08 -9.47
N LEU A 53 -0.09 -12.79 -8.62
CA LEU A 53 -1.52 -12.53 -8.40
C LEU A 53 -1.76 -11.13 -7.84
N VAL A 54 -0.92 -10.67 -6.91
CA VAL A 54 -0.98 -9.29 -6.40
C VAL A 54 -0.75 -8.27 -7.51
N LEU A 55 0.26 -8.47 -8.37
CA LEU A 55 0.51 -7.59 -9.53
C LEU A 55 -0.69 -7.56 -10.49
N ALA A 56 -1.30 -8.72 -10.75
CA ALA A 56 -2.47 -8.82 -11.60
C ALA A 56 -3.67 -8.05 -11.02
N VAL A 57 -3.94 -8.19 -9.72
CA VAL A 57 -5.01 -7.45 -9.02
C VAL A 57 -4.77 -5.95 -9.07
N LEU A 58 -3.54 -5.50 -8.82
CA LEU A 58 -3.19 -4.08 -8.92
C LEU A 58 -3.42 -3.57 -10.35
N MET A 59 -2.96 -4.30 -11.37
CA MET A 59 -3.18 -3.94 -12.79
C MET A 59 -4.68 -3.86 -13.12
N LEU A 60 -5.47 -4.82 -12.66
CA LEU A 60 -6.93 -4.80 -12.85
C LEU A 60 -7.57 -3.56 -12.21
N ALA A 61 -7.11 -3.15 -11.02
CA ALA A 61 -7.60 -1.94 -10.39
C ALA A 61 -7.32 -0.69 -11.26
N TRP A 62 -6.13 -0.57 -11.86
CA TRP A 62 -5.84 0.52 -12.81
C TRP A 62 -6.73 0.46 -14.05
N VAL A 63 -6.93 -0.74 -14.62
CA VAL A 63 -7.80 -0.92 -15.80
C VAL A 63 -9.22 -0.47 -15.47
N VAL A 64 -9.77 -0.87 -14.33
CA VAL A 64 -11.12 -0.47 -13.90
C VAL A 64 -11.21 1.04 -13.74
N VAL A 65 -10.22 1.67 -13.10
CA VAL A 65 -10.18 3.13 -12.90
C VAL A 65 -10.03 3.88 -14.23
N ALA A 66 -9.22 3.38 -15.15
CA ALA A 66 -9.02 3.99 -16.47
C ALA A 66 -10.27 3.88 -17.36
N LEU A 67 -11.00 2.76 -17.27
CA LEU A 67 -12.26 2.56 -18.00
C LEU A 67 -13.44 3.34 -17.40
N ASN A 68 -13.37 3.70 -16.12
CA ASN A 68 -14.45 4.38 -15.39
C ASN A 68 -13.93 5.68 -14.74
N PRO A 69 -13.74 6.78 -15.50
CA PRO A 69 -13.12 8.00 -14.99
C PRO A 69 -13.90 8.66 -13.85
N GLY A 70 -15.22 8.40 -13.74
CA GLY A 70 -16.03 8.88 -12.62
C GLY A 70 -15.56 8.35 -11.26
N ILE A 71 -15.01 7.12 -11.21
CA ILE A 71 -14.49 6.48 -9.99
C ILE A 71 -13.16 7.13 -9.56
N ALA A 72 -12.39 7.66 -10.53
CA ALA A 72 -11.13 8.35 -10.29
C ALA A 72 -11.33 9.74 -9.65
N SER A 73 -12.50 10.35 -9.86
CA SER A 73 -12.80 11.67 -9.32
C SER A 73 -13.23 11.58 -7.84
N PRO A 74 -12.55 12.26 -6.90
CA PRO A 74 -12.95 12.23 -5.50
C PRO A 74 -14.30 12.94 -5.25
N GLU A 75 -14.72 13.82 -6.16
CA GLU A 75 -15.99 14.55 -6.08
C GLU A 75 -17.23 13.68 -6.40
N SER A 76 -17.04 12.49 -6.96
CA SER A 76 -18.14 11.51 -7.11
C SER A 76 -18.49 10.79 -5.79
N TYR A 77 -17.65 10.92 -4.76
CA TYR A 77 -17.86 10.31 -3.45
C TYR A 77 -18.47 11.29 -2.45
N SER A 78 -19.31 10.75 -1.56
CA SER A 78 -19.93 11.53 -0.48
C SER A 78 -18.89 12.05 0.52
N LEU A 79 -19.17 13.21 1.13
CA LEU A 79 -18.30 13.85 2.11
C LEU A 79 -17.96 12.95 3.32
N PRO A 80 -18.90 12.17 3.90
CA PRO A 80 -18.58 11.26 5.01
C PRO A 80 -17.58 10.17 4.62
N LEU A 81 -17.69 9.64 3.41
CA LEU A 81 -16.80 8.58 2.92
C LEU A 81 -15.37 9.11 2.75
N ARG A 82 -15.21 10.33 2.21
CA ARG A 82 -13.91 11.00 2.10
C ARG A 82 -13.25 11.20 3.47
N ARG A 83 -14.03 11.59 4.49
CA ARG A 83 -13.52 11.74 5.87
C ARG A 83 -13.11 10.42 6.49
N LEU A 84 -13.91 9.36 6.31
CA LEU A 84 -13.58 8.02 6.79
C LEU A 84 -12.27 7.52 6.18
N LEU A 85 -12.07 7.71 4.88
CA LEU A 85 -10.80 7.38 4.21
C LEU A 85 -9.60 8.16 4.76
N GLY A 86 -9.81 9.43 5.13
CA GLY A 86 -8.79 10.24 5.81
C GLY A 86 -8.44 9.69 7.20
N LEU A 87 -9.44 9.31 8.00
CA LEU A 87 -9.25 8.72 9.31
C LEU A 87 -8.51 7.38 9.24
N VAL A 88 -8.88 6.52 8.29
CA VAL A 88 -8.19 5.24 8.07
C VAL A 88 -6.74 5.46 7.66
N ALA A 89 -6.47 6.41 6.78
CA ALA A 89 -5.09 6.73 6.38
C ALA A 89 -4.24 7.21 7.58
N ALA A 90 -4.78 8.11 8.40
CA ALA A 90 -4.11 8.61 9.59
C ALA A 90 -3.86 7.50 10.62
N GLY A 91 -4.86 6.66 10.88
CA GLY A 91 -4.72 5.52 11.80
C GLY A 91 -3.68 4.52 11.33
N LEU A 92 -3.61 4.26 10.02
CA LEU A 92 -2.60 3.38 9.44
C LEU A 92 -1.18 3.94 9.60
N ASP A 93 -1.01 5.25 9.37
CA ASP A 93 0.29 5.91 9.52
C ASP A 93 0.77 5.94 10.97
N VAL A 94 -0.12 6.23 11.93
CA VAL A 94 0.22 6.30 13.36
C VAL A 94 0.51 4.91 13.94
N SER A 95 -0.28 3.90 13.57
CA SER A 95 -0.12 2.52 14.09
C SER A 95 1.15 1.83 13.59
N LEU A 96 1.78 2.33 12.53
CA LEU A 96 2.93 1.70 11.91
C LEU A 96 4.19 1.73 12.80
N ILE A 97 4.39 2.83 13.54
CA ILE A 97 5.53 3.01 14.46
C ILE A 97 5.52 1.97 15.60
N PRO A 98 4.44 1.82 16.39
CA PRO A 98 4.42 0.84 17.49
C PRO A 98 4.50 -0.61 16.98
N VAL A 99 3.92 -0.92 15.83
CA VAL A 99 4.06 -2.26 15.23
C VAL A 99 5.50 -2.56 14.85
N MET A 100 6.23 -1.59 14.27
CA MET A 100 7.66 -1.75 14.00
C MET A 100 8.48 -1.95 15.27
N ALA A 101 8.21 -1.15 16.32
CA ALA A 101 8.88 -1.29 17.61
C ALA A 101 8.64 -2.68 18.24
N TYR A 102 7.42 -3.22 18.07
CA TYR A 102 7.08 -4.58 18.49
C TYR A 102 7.85 -5.64 17.71
N LEU A 103 7.88 -5.55 16.37
CA LEU A 103 8.57 -6.53 15.52
C LEU A 103 10.09 -6.58 15.76
N VAL A 104 10.70 -5.45 16.09
CA VAL A 104 12.14 -5.37 16.41
C VAL A 104 12.43 -5.85 17.85
N GLY A 105 11.40 -6.18 18.64
CA GLY A 105 11.56 -6.72 19.99
C GLY A 105 11.89 -5.67 21.05
N LEU A 106 11.69 -4.37 20.75
CA LEU A 106 11.99 -3.28 21.69
C LEU A 106 11.20 -3.44 22.99
N PHE A 107 9.92 -3.80 22.92
CA PHE A 107 9.10 -4.06 24.10
C PHE A 107 9.61 -5.25 24.91
N ALA A 108 10.02 -6.33 24.25
CA ALA A 108 10.58 -7.51 24.93
C ALA A 108 11.92 -7.17 25.61
N TRP A 109 12.74 -6.32 24.99
CA TRP A 109 13.98 -5.82 25.58
C TRP A 109 13.73 -4.99 26.84
N VAL A 110 12.75 -4.09 26.82
CA VAL A 110 12.37 -3.30 28.01
C VAL A 110 11.77 -4.18 29.12
N LEU A 111 10.97 -5.19 28.77
CA LEU A 111 10.34 -6.09 29.76
C LEU A 111 11.32 -7.06 30.43
N ASN A 112 12.36 -7.51 29.72
CA ASN A 112 13.38 -8.42 30.25
C ASN A 112 14.57 -7.68 30.90
N ARG A 113 14.45 -6.36 31.11
CA ARG A 113 15.45 -5.51 31.76
C ARG A 113 15.12 -5.34 33.24
#